data_AF-A0A6S9J208-F1
#
_entry.id   AF-A0A6S9J208-F1
#
_cell.length_a   1.000
_cell.length_b   1.000
_cell.length_c   1.000
_cell.angle_alpha   90.00
_cell.angle_beta   90.00
_cell.angle_gamma   90.00
#
_symmetry.space_group_name_H-M   'P 1'
#
loop_
_entity.id
_entity.type
_entity.pdbx_description
1 polymer ?
#
loop_
_entity_poly.entity_id
_entity_poly.type
_entity_poly.pdbx_seq_one_letter_code
_entity_poly.pdbx_strand_id
1 'polypeptide(L)'
;MPGAEHLRDCDILIDLLKEQKAKGKIYAAVCASPAVVLQAKDLIDTAGHTCYPAPGFRSTMKDPVDTDVVVQENVATSKGPGTSLKFALSLGEMLYGKEMADQIATQMLVVR
;
A
#
# COMPACT_ATOMS: atom_id res chain seq x y z
N MET A 1 -17.95 3.75 4.49
CA MET A 1 -16.95 4.84 4.41
C MET A 1 -16.70 5.03 2.93
N PRO A 2 -17.40 5.95 2.25
CA PRO A 2 -17.72 5.75 0.84
C PRO A 2 -16.49 5.83 -0.08
N GLY A 3 -15.43 6.55 0.30
CA GLY A 3 -14.25 6.73 -0.57
C GLY A 3 -13.63 5.41 -1.03
N ALA A 4 -13.23 4.53 -0.11
CA ALA A 4 -12.61 3.26 -0.47
C ALA A 4 -13.60 2.29 -1.15
N GLU A 5 -14.87 2.33 -0.75
CA GLU A 5 -15.95 1.56 -1.38
C GLU A 5 -16.16 1.99 -2.84
N HIS A 6 -16.19 3.29 -3.12
CA HIS A 6 -16.29 3.82 -4.48
C HIS A 6 -15.07 3.44 -5.34
N LEU A 7 -13.86 3.44 -4.77
CA LEU A 7 -12.66 2.99 -5.50
C LEU A 7 -12.72 1.49 -5.81
N ARG A 8 -13.18 0.66 -4.87
CA ARG A 8 -13.40 -0.78 -5.07
C ARG A 8 -14.43 -1.02 -6.17
N ASP A 9 -15.47 -0.20 -6.23
CA ASP A 9 -16.60 -0.36 -7.15
C ASP A 9 -16.39 0.40 -8.49
N CYS A 10 -15.23 1.02 -8.69
CA CYS A 10 -14.86 1.69 -9.92
C CYS A 10 -14.11 0.74 -10.86
N ASP A 11 -14.82 0.14 -11.82
CA ASP A 11 -14.25 -0.85 -12.74
C ASP A 11 -13.04 -0.30 -13.53
N ILE A 12 -13.10 0.97 -13.96
CA ILE A 12 -11.99 1.64 -14.67
C ILE A 12 -10.71 1.61 -13.83
N LEU A 13 -10.81 1.90 -12.53
CA LEU A 13 -9.66 1.88 -11.63
C LEU A 13 -9.14 0.44 -11.42
N ILE A 14 -10.04 -0.51 -11.24
CA ILE A 14 -9.65 -1.91 -11.03
C ILE A 14 -8.93 -2.47 -12.25
N ASP A 15 -9.40 -2.17 -13.46
CA ASP A 15 -8.75 -2.59 -14.69
C ASP A 15 -7.34 -1.99 -14.83
N LEU A 16 -7.18 -0.70 -14.52
CA LEU A 16 -5.88 -0.04 -14.51
C LEU A 16 -4.93 -0.68 -13.49
N LEU A 17 -5.41 -1.01 -12.28
CA LEU A 17 -4.59 -1.66 -11.25
C LEU A 17 -4.19 -3.08 -11.64
N LYS A 18 -5.10 -3.85 -12.25
CA LYS A 18 -4.79 -5.19 -12.76
C LYS A 18 -3.75 -5.13 -13.89
N GLU A 19 -3.88 -4.17 -14.81
CA GLU A 19 -2.89 -3.94 -15.85
C GLU A 19 -1.53 -3.55 -15.27
N GLN A 20 -1.52 -2.66 -14.26
CA GLN A 20 -0.32 -2.24 -13.55
C GLN A 20 0.39 -3.45 -12.90
N LYS A 21 -0.36 -4.31 -12.20
CA LYS A 21 0.13 -5.56 -11.59
C LYS A 21 0.67 -6.53 -12.66
N ALA A 22 -0.09 -6.78 -13.73
CA ALA A 22 0.29 -7.70 -14.80
C ALA A 22 1.57 -7.26 -15.54
N LYS A 23 1.82 -5.95 -15.62
CA LYS A 23 3.05 -5.37 -16.20
C LYS A 23 4.23 -5.34 -15.22
N GLY A 24 4.08 -5.87 -14.00
CA GLY A 24 5.12 -5.84 -12.97
C GLY A 24 5.46 -4.43 -12.49
N LYS A 25 4.58 -3.44 -12.72
CA LYS A 25 4.83 -2.06 -12.31
C LYS A 25 4.46 -1.86 -10.84
N ILE A 26 5.05 -0.84 -10.22
CA ILE A 26 4.80 -0.51 -8.82
C ILE A 26 3.36 0.02 -8.65
N TYR A 27 2.66 -0.46 -7.61
CA TYR A 27 1.38 0.07 -7.15
C TYR A 27 1.30 -0.01 -5.62
N ALA A 28 0.38 0.73 -5.02
CA ALA A 28 0.33 0.83 -3.58
C ALA A 28 -1.05 1.23 -3.05
N ALA A 29 -1.28 0.95 -1.77
CA ALA A 29 -2.49 1.37 -1.07
C ALA A 29 -2.19 1.74 0.40
N VAL A 30 -2.99 2.64 0.96
CA VAL A 30 -2.85 3.10 2.34
C VAL A 30 -4.21 3.15 3.03
N CYS A 31 -4.21 3.04 4.35
CA CYS A 31 -5.40 3.15 5.18
C CYS A 31 -6.39 1.99 4.95
N ALA A 32 -7.62 2.27 4.54
CA ALA A 32 -8.62 1.23 4.28
C ALA A 32 -8.40 0.50 2.94
N SER A 33 -7.75 1.14 1.97
CA SER A 33 -7.63 0.64 0.60
C SER A 33 -6.90 -0.70 0.45
N PRO A 34 -5.87 -1.07 1.25
CA PRO A 34 -5.29 -2.41 1.19
C PRO A 34 -6.33 -3.52 1.41
N ALA A 35 -7.23 -3.36 2.39
CA ALA A 35 -8.26 -4.34 2.69
C ALA A 35 -9.47 -4.23 1.75
N VAL A 36 -9.96 -3.01 1.53
CA VAL A 36 -11.23 -2.77 0.81
C VAL A 36 -11.07 -2.85 -0.70
N VAL A 37 -9.90 -2.51 -1.23
CA VAL A 37 -9.64 -2.48 -2.68
C VAL A 37 -8.70 -3.61 -3.08
N LEU A 38 -7.47 -3.64 -2.53
CA LEU A 38 -6.46 -4.58 -3.03
C LEU A 38 -6.81 -6.04 -2.72
N GLN A 39 -7.07 -6.37 -1.44
CA GLN A 39 -7.44 -7.73 -1.04
C GLN A 39 -8.76 -8.17 -1.70
N ALA A 40 -9.77 -7.29 -1.74
CA ALA A 40 -11.09 -7.60 -2.26
C ALA A 40 -11.13 -7.82 -3.79
N LYS A 41 -10.09 -7.41 -4.52
CA LYS A 41 -10.00 -7.50 -5.99
C LYS A 41 -8.81 -8.35 -6.45
N ASP A 42 -8.26 -9.16 -5.55
CA ASP A 42 -7.12 -10.06 -5.81
C ASP A 42 -5.91 -9.32 -6.41
N LEU A 43 -5.70 -8.08 -5.96
CA LEU A 43 -4.51 -7.30 -6.31
C LEU A 43 -3.35 -7.60 -5.36
N ILE A 44 -3.59 -8.28 -4.25
CA ILE A 44 -2.54 -8.86 -3.39
C ILE A 44 -2.80 -10.36 -3.22
N ASP A 45 -1.84 -11.19 -3.62
CA ASP A 45 -2.02 -12.65 -3.69
C ASP A 45 -1.52 -13.37 -2.43
N THR A 46 -0.75 -12.67 -1.61
CA THR A 46 -0.01 -13.20 -0.47
C THR A 46 -0.55 -12.67 0.85
N ALA A 47 -0.33 -13.46 1.90
CA ALA A 47 -0.56 -13.04 3.28
C ALA A 47 0.44 -11.97 3.72
N GLY A 48 0.19 -11.31 4.85
CA GLY A 48 1.22 -10.50 5.52
C GLY A 48 1.30 -9.04 5.09
N HIS A 49 0.25 -8.48 4.49
CA HIS A 49 0.14 -7.05 4.22
C HIS A 49 -0.40 -6.27 5.43
N THR A 50 -0.36 -4.93 5.38
CA THR A 50 -0.85 -4.05 6.45
C THR A 50 -2.01 -3.15 5.96
N CYS A 51 -2.85 -2.68 6.89
CA CYS A 51 -3.93 -1.72 6.63
C CYS A 51 -4.24 -0.89 7.87
N TYR A 52 -5.21 0.01 7.77
CA TYR A 52 -5.72 0.76 8.91
C TYR A 52 -6.20 -0.19 10.02
N PRO A 53 -5.79 0.00 11.29
CA PRO A 53 -6.01 -0.97 12.36
C PRO A 53 -7.44 -0.95 12.93
N ALA A 54 -8.46 -0.71 12.10
CA ALA A 54 -9.85 -0.88 12.48
C ALA A 54 -10.28 -2.34 12.24
N PRO A 55 -11.02 -2.97 13.19
CA PRO A 55 -11.49 -4.35 13.04
C PRO A 55 -12.26 -4.61 11.74
N GLY A 56 -13.01 -3.63 11.23
CA GLY A 56 -13.79 -3.74 9.99
C GLY A 56 -12.94 -3.85 8.70
N PHE A 57 -11.64 -3.56 8.76
CA PHE A 57 -10.72 -3.72 7.64
C PHE A 57 -9.72 -4.83 7.89
N ARG A 58 -9.15 -4.87 9.10
CA ARG A 58 -8.10 -5.81 9.44
C ARG A 58 -8.60 -7.25 9.42
N SER A 59 -9.84 -7.50 9.84
CA SER A 59 -10.42 -8.86 9.86
C SER A 59 -10.68 -9.45 8.47
N THR A 60 -10.74 -8.62 7.41
CA THR A 60 -10.96 -9.10 6.04
C THR A 60 -9.67 -9.39 5.30
N MET A 61 -8.51 -9.06 5.89
CA MET A 61 -7.21 -9.33 5.29
C MET A 61 -6.71 -10.72 5.66
N LYS A 62 -5.93 -11.32 4.76
CA LYS A 62 -5.25 -12.59 5.01
C LYS A 62 -3.97 -12.34 5.81
N ASP A 63 -3.97 -12.77 7.08
CA ASP A 63 -2.87 -12.64 8.05
C ASP A 63 -2.23 -11.24 8.09
N PRO A 64 -2.98 -10.19 8.44
CA PRO A 64 -2.46 -8.83 8.44
C PRO A 64 -1.36 -8.66 9.51
N VAL A 65 -0.25 -8.04 9.11
CA VAL A 65 0.85 -7.72 10.03
C VAL A 65 0.66 -6.36 10.67
N ASP A 66 1.27 -6.14 11.83
CA ASP A 66 1.33 -4.82 12.47
C ASP A 66 2.66 -4.14 12.17
N THR A 67 2.79 -3.66 10.93
CA THR A 67 3.96 -2.93 10.44
C THR A 67 3.48 -1.68 9.72
N ASP A 68 4.22 -0.58 9.84
CA ASP A 68 3.84 0.72 9.29
C ASP A 68 3.71 0.69 7.76
N VAL A 69 4.65 0.02 7.10
CA VAL A 69 4.68 -0.19 5.66
C VAL A 69 5.15 -1.62 5.39
N VAL A 70 4.47 -2.31 4.49
CA VAL A 70 4.87 -3.62 3.99
C VAL A 70 5.05 -3.51 2.49
N VAL A 71 6.23 -3.92 2.01
CA VAL A 71 6.53 -4.07 0.58
C VAL A 71 6.69 -5.55 0.29
N GLN A 72 5.96 -6.06 -0.69
CA GLN A 72 6.14 -7.40 -1.24
C GLN A 72 6.15 -7.27 -2.77
N GLU A 73 7.13 -7.84 -3.45
CA GLU A 73 7.30 -7.74 -4.90
C GLU A 73 7.20 -6.28 -5.40
N ASN A 74 6.17 -5.95 -6.18
CA ASN A 74 5.90 -4.63 -6.75
C ASN A 74 4.76 -3.87 -6.03
N VAL A 75 4.33 -4.30 -4.85
CA VAL A 75 3.22 -3.67 -4.11
C VAL A 75 3.61 -3.21 -2.71
N ALA A 76 3.19 -1.99 -2.36
CA ALA A 76 3.35 -1.44 -1.01
C ALA A 76 1.99 -1.19 -0.33
N THR A 77 1.89 -1.56 0.94
CA THR A 77 0.70 -1.30 1.78
C THR A 77 1.08 -0.54 3.05
N SER A 78 0.23 0.36 3.54
CA SER A 78 0.51 1.16 4.73
C SER A 78 -0.72 1.44 5.61
N LYS A 79 -0.51 1.70 6.91
CA LYS A 79 -1.58 1.81 7.93
C LYS A 79 -2.44 3.06 7.82
N GLY A 80 -1.87 4.25 7.60
CA GLY A 80 -2.67 5.48 7.60
C GLY A 80 -1.84 6.76 7.65
N PRO A 81 -2.45 7.91 8.03
CA PRO A 81 -1.78 9.21 8.01
C PRO A 81 -0.47 9.28 8.81
N GLY A 82 -0.42 8.59 9.96
CA GLY A 82 0.79 8.53 10.80
C GLY A 82 1.96 7.78 10.16
N THR A 83 1.72 7.00 9.11
CA THR A 83 2.74 6.22 8.39
C THR A 83 3.04 6.78 7.00
N SER A 84 2.45 7.91 6.62
CA SER A 84 2.56 8.50 5.27
C SER A 84 3.99 8.84 4.86
N LEU A 85 4.83 9.35 5.77
CA LEU A 85 6.23 9.67 5.46
C LEU A 85 7.04 8.40 5.17
N LYS A 86 6.93 7.40 6.04
CA LYS A 86 7.57 6.09 5.81
C LYS A 86 7.09 5.46 4.51
N PHE A 87 5.78 5.55 4.24
CA PHE A 87 5.17 5.05 3.01
C PHE A 87 5.73 5.74 1.77
N ALA A 88 5.78 7.06 1.74
CA ALA A 88 6.33 7.82 0.63
C ALA A 88 7.82 7.49 0.38
N LEU A 89 8.62 7.36 1.45
CA LEU A 89 10.03 6.98 1.34
C LEU A 89 10.21 5.55 0.85
N SER A 90 9.38 4.59 1.28
CA SER A 90 9.37 3.23 0.73
C SER A 90 9.04 3.22 -0.77
N LEU A 91 8.08 4.02 -1.23
CA LEU A 91 7.79 4.15 -2.66
C LEU A 91 8.96 4.79 -3.43
N GLY A 92 9.60 5.80 -2.84
CA GLY A 92 10.82 6.40 -3.38
C GLY A 92 11.94 5.37 -3.56
N GLU A 93 12.14 4.49 -2.58
CA GLU A 93 13.12 3.41 -2.67
C GLU A 93 12.76 2.40 -3.77
N MET A 94 11.49 2.01 -3.89
CA MET A 94 11.05 1.10 -4.96
C MET A 94 11.28 1.70 -6.36
N LEU A 95 11.15 3.02 -6.51
CA LEU A 95 11.28 3.72 -7.79
C LEU A 95 12.72 4.10 -8.16
N TYR A 96 13.50 4.53 -7.17
CA TYR A 96 14.80 5.19 -7.40
C TYR A 96 15.95 4.55 -6.61
N GLY A 97 15.68 3.49 -5.87
CA GLY A 97 16.66 2.79 -5.04
C GLY A 97 16.85 3.42 -3.67
N LYS A 98 17.51 2.65 -2.81
CA LYS A 98 17.69 2.98 -1.38
C LYS A 98 18.46 4.29 -1.15
N GLU A 99 19.52 4.53 -1.91
CA GLU A 99 20.37 5.72 -1.76
C GLU A 99 19.58 7.02 -1.91
N MET A 100 18.73 7.11 -2.94
CA MET A 100 17.88 8.27 -3.17
C MET A 100 16.88 8.48 -2.02
N ALA A 101 16.25 7.40 -1.55
CA ALA A 101 15.29 7.49 -0.46
C ALA A 101 15.95 7.86 0.89
N ASP A 102 17.16 7.36 1.16
CA ASP A 102 17.94 7.72 2.36
C ASP A 102 18.40 9.18 2.32
N GLN A 103 18.80 9.68 1.15
CA GLN A 103 19.12 11.09 0.93
C GLN A 103 17.91 11.99 1.22
N ILE A 104 16.75 11.68 0.64
CA ILE A 104 15.52 12.46 0.84
C ILE A 104 15.09 12.44 2.32
N ALA A 105 15.13 11.28 2.97
CA ALA A 105 14.79 11.16 4.39
C ALA A 105 15.68 12.03 5.29
N THR A 106 16.99 12.06 5.00
CA THR A 106 17.96 12.91 5.70
C THR A 106 17.60 14.39 5.55
N GLN A 107 17.29 14.84 4.33
CA GLN A 107 16.90 16.23 4.05
C GLN A 107 15.57 16.63 4.72
N MET A 108 14.66 15.65 4.86
CA MET A 108 13.37 15.84 5.52
C MET A 108 13.43 15.69 7.05
N LEU A 109 14.60 15.34 7.62
CA LEU A 109 14.76 15.02 9.05
C LEU A 109 13.84 13.88 9.52
N VAL A 110 13.65 12.86 8.67
CA VAL A 110 12.80 11.69 8.94
C VAL A 110 13.67 10.44 9.11
N VAL A 111 13.40 9.65 10.15
CA VAL A 111 14.05 8.35 10.36
C VAL A 111 13.34 7.29 9.52
N ARG A 112 14.13 6.51 8.76
CA ARG A 112 13.65 5.35 7.97
C ARG A 112 13.76 4.07 8.76
#